data_AF-A0A4Q1ZX62-F1
#
_entry.id   AF-A0A4Q1ZX62-F1
#
_cell.length_a   1.000
_cell.length_b   1.000
_cell.length_c   1.000
_cell.angle_alpha   90.00
_cell.angle_beta   90.00
_cell.angle_gamma   90.00
#
_symmetry.space_group_name_H-M   'P 1'
#
loop_
_entity.id
_entity.type
_entity.pdbx_description
1 polymer ?
#
loop_
_entity_poly.entity_id
_entity_poly.type
_entity_poly.pdbx_seq_one_letter_code
_entity_poly.pdbx_strand_id
1 'polypeptide(L)'
;MMRTGRYKLFMTVGLAVLLIAQAVVFIAIGPEMTSGLWFLMSVVIMLAILAVGIAFVTIKKIERRIDSLPDGFSNAFMDANELIGLSSMTRTMKQETTAMILEIFEHAALQNRTVEEVTGGDLESFMEDFITAAGGDPIPLYWFSYSSLLFVGYLLMIKIYKVVRVGNFSMDHFKTETLDVGITLTYALIAYLFFPWLMIVMKKAAREQWQGLKRLYILFPFIVPIGLLSLLIGVNNEPLRSFLDQPLDVFGSPYGFVMGILVFMACILLMNYSRRKQLK
;
A
#
# COMPACT_ATOMS: atom_id res chain seq x y z
N MET A 1 -26.89 -3.20 5.54
CA MET A 1 -25.87 -4.17 5.08
C MET A 1 -24.79 -3.41 4.31
N MET A 2 -23.51 -3.53 4.68
CA MET A 2 -22.43 -3.04 3.81
C MET A 2 -22.32 -3.99 2.62
N ARG A 3 -22.39 -3.46 1.39
CA ARG A 3 -22.09 -4.20 0.16
C ARG A 3 -20.68 -4.81 0.26
N THR A 4 -20.52 -6.04 -0.22
CA THR A 4 -19.24 -6.76 -0.37
C THR A 4 -18.31 -5.98 -1.32
N GLY A 5 -16.98 -6.21 -1.24
CA GLY A 5 -16.03 -5.54 -2.12
C GLY A 5 -15.57 -4.13 -1.70
N ARG A 6 -15.42 -3.86 -0.39
CA ARG A 6 -14.88 -2.57 0.12
C ARG A 6 -13.61 -2.72 0.97
N TYR A 7 -12.81 -3.77 0.80
CA TYR A 7 -11.56 -3.99 1.56
C TYR A 7 -10.61 -2.81 1.50
N LYS A 8 -10.50 -2.10 0.36
CA LYS A 8 -9.64 -0.91 0.25
C LYS A 8 -10.06 0.21 1.19
N LEU A 9 -11.34 0.58 1.22
CA LEU A 9 -11.83 1.62 2.12
C LEU A 9 -11.72 1.17 3.57
N PHE A 10 -12.08 -0.08 3.87
CA PHE A 10 -11.93 -0.63 5.22
C PHE A 10 -10.49 -0.59 5.71
N MET A 11 -9.54 -0.91 4.83
CA MET A 11 -8.11 -0.80 5.11
C MET A 11 -7.69 0.64 5.35
N THR A 12 -8.06 1.58 4.47
CA THR A 12 -7.70 2.99 4.64
C THR A 12 -8.27 3.57 5.93
N VAL A 13 -9.52 3.22 6.26
CA VAL A 13 -10.16 3.61 7.53
C VAL A 13 -9.43 2.97 8.72
N GLY A 14 -9.18 1.66 8.66
CA GLY A 14 -8.49 0.95 9.73
C GLY A 14 -7.08 1.47 9.97
N LEU A 15 -6.32 1.73 8.90
CA LEU A 15 -5.00 2.37 8.96
C LEU A 15 -5.09 3.77 9.57
N ALA A 16 -6.05 4.59 9.15
CA ALA A 16 -6.26 5.92 9.73
C ALA A 16 -6.56 5.84 11.23
N VAL A 17 -7.43 4.92 11.65
CA VAL A 17 -7.73 4.68 13.07
C VAL A 17 -6.50 4.22 13.83
N LEU A 18 -5.71 3.30 13.28
CA LEU A 18 -4.47 2.82 13.89
C LEU A 18 -3.44 3.94 14.04
N LEU A 19 -3.28 4.80 13.02
CA LEU A 19 -2.39 5.96 13.08
C LEU A 19 -2.85 6.98 14.13
N ILE A 20 -4.15 7.24 14.23
CA ILE A 20 -4.71 8.12 15.26
C ILE A 20 -4.51 7.51 16.65
N ALA A 21 -4.74 6.21 16.82
CA ALA A 21 -4.50 5.52 18.09
C ALA A 21 -3.03 5.56 18.49
N GLN A 22 -2.12 5.30 17.54
CA GLN A 22 -0.68 5.41 17.76
C GLN A 22 -0.26 6.82 18.16
N ALA A 23 -0.79 7.84 17.47
CA ALA A 23 -0.63 9.25 17.81
C ALA A 23 -1.05 9.54 19.26
N VAL A 24 -2.24 9.09 19.68
CA VAL A 24 -2.74 9.27 21.04
C VAL A 24 -1.85 8.57 22.07
N VAL A 25 -1.38 7.35 21.78
CA VAL A 25 -0.46 6.61 22.65
C VAL A 25 0.87 7.35 22.82
N PHE A 26 1.44 7.91 21.76
CA PHE A 26 2.66 8.72 21.87
C PHE A 26 2.46 9.97 22.73
N ILE A 27 1.31 10.64 22.59
CA ILE A 27 0.96 11.80 23.43
C ILE A 27 0.83 11.40 24.91
N ALA A 28 0.19 10.26 25.19
CA ALA A 28 -0.04 9.82 26.56
C ALA A 28 1.22 9.36 27.28
N ILE A 29 2.23 8.86 26.55
CA ILE A 29 3.44 8.24 27.12
C ILE A 29 4.65 9.20 27.11
N GLY A 30 4.72 10.18 26.20
CA GLY A 30 5.87 11.09 26.08
C GLY A 30 5.65 12.45 26.76
N PRO A 31 6.32 12.77 27.89
CA PRO A 31 6.07 14.02 28.62
C PRO A 31 6.63 15.28 27.94
N GLU A 32 7.43 15.17 26.88
CA GLU A 32 8.07 16.33 26.22
C GLU A 32 8.04 16.21 24.69
N MET A 33 6.85 16.23 24.10
CA MET A 33 6.73 16.31 22.64
C MET A 33 6.97 17.75 22.17
N THR A 34 8.09 17.98 21.48
CA THR A 34 8.40 19.27 20.86
C THR A 34 7.29 19.74 19.92
N SER A 35 7.11 21.06 19.76
CA SER A 35 6.09 21.66 18.87
C SER A 35 6.17 21.14 17.42
N GLY A 36 7.37 20.80 16.94
CA GLY A 36 7.57 20.19 15.62
C GLY A 36 6.93 18.81 15.47
N LEU A 37 6.89 18.01 16.55
CA LEU A 37 6.32 16.67 16.53
C LEU A 37 4.79 16.71 16.52
N TRP A 38 4.20 17.69 17.21
CA TRP A 38 2.77 18.00 17.14
C TRP A 38 2.32 18.43 15.74
N PHE A 39 3.11 19.26 15.06
CA PHE A 39 2.84 19.66 13.68
C PHE A 39 2.88 18.46 12.73
N LEU A 40 3.93 17.63 12.80
CA LEU A 40 4.05 16.41 11.99
C LEU A 40 2.87 15.46 12.20
N MET A 41 2.48 15.22 13.46
CA MET A 41 1.34 14.37 13.77
C MET A 41 0.03 14.92 13.21
N SER A 42 -0.20 16.23 13.30
CA SER A 42 -1.39 16.87 12.75
C SER A 42 -1.44 16.71 11.22
N VAL A 43 -0.30 16.83 10.54
CA VAL A 43 -0.19 16.59 9.09
C VAL A 43 -0.49 15.13 8.76
N VAL A 44 0.05 14.16 9.52
CA VAL A 44 -0.22 12.73 9.31
C VAL A 44 -1.71 12.41 9.48
N ILE A 45 -2.36 12.94 10.51
CA ILE A 45 -3.81 12.76 10.74
C ILE A 45 -4.61 13.39 9.59
N MET A 46 -4.25 14.60 9.16
CA MET A 46 -4.92 15.27 8.04
C MET A 46 -4.79 14.45 6.75
N LEU A 47 -3.60 13.93 6.44
CA LEU A 47 -3.37 13.07 5.28
C LEU A 47 -4.18 11.76 5.38
N ALA A 48 -4.28 11.17 6.57
CA ALA A 48 -5.09 9.97 6.78
C ALA A 48 -6.58 10.23 6.54
N ILE A 49 -7.13 11.34 7.05
CA ILE A 49 -8.52 11.75 6.80
C ILE A 49 -8.75 11.99 5.31
N LEU A 50 -7.81 12.70 4.65
CA LEU A 50 -7.89 12.98 3.22
C LEU A 50 -7.85 11.69 2.38
N ALA A 51 -7.01 10.72 2.75
CA ALA A 51 -6.95 9.41 2.11
C ALA A 51 -8.29 8.64 2.25
N VAL A 52 -8.91 8.66 3.44
CA VAL A 52 -10.24 8.09 3.66
C VAL A 52 -11.28 8.80 2.80
N GLY A 53 -11.25 10.13 2.73
CA GLY A 53 -12.16 10.93 1.91
C GLY A 53 -12.05 10.59 0.42
N ILE A 54 -10.83 10.49 -0.12
CA ILE A 54 -10.58 10.08 -1.51
C ILE A 54 -11.08 8.65 -1.77
N ALA A 55 -10.79 7.72 -0.84
CA ALA A 55 -11.26 6.33 -0.96
C ALA A 55 -12.80 6.26 -0.98
N PHE A 56 -13.45 7.02 -0.11
CA PHE A 56 -14.91 7.11 -0.03
C PHE A 56 -15.53 7.68 -1.32
N VAL A 57 -14.99 8.79 -1.83
CA VAL A 57 -15.47 9.40 -3.08
C VAL A 57 -15.27 8.44 -4.26
N THR A 58 -14.14 7.74 -4.31
CA THR A 58 -13.85 6.75 -5.36
C THR A 58 -14.87 5.63 -5.35
N ILE A 59 -15.15 5.06 -4.17
CA ILE A 59 -16.16 4.00 -4.04
C ILE A 59 -17.55 4.51 -4.41
N LYS A 60 -17.94 5.71 -3.95
CA LYS A 60 -19.25 6.28 -4.28
C LYS A 60 -19.41 6.54 -5.78
N LYS A 61 -18.34 6.91 -6.48
CA LYS A 61 -18.36 7.03 -7.95
C LYS A 61 -18.57 5.69 -8.63
N ILE A 62 -17.94 4.63 -8.12
CA ILE A 62 -18.12 3.27 -8.64
C ILE A 62 -19.55 2.79 -8.39
N GLU A 63 -20.07 2.97 -7.18
CA GLU A 63 -21.45 2.60 -6.80
C GLU A 63 -22.48 3.27 -7.70
N ARG A 64 -22.34 4.58 -7.95
CA ARG A 64 -23.22 5.29 -8.87
C ARG A 64 -23.22 4.74 -10.30
N ARG A 65 -22.10 4.15 -10.76
CA ARG A 65 -22.01 3.54 -12.10
C ARG A 65 -22.70 2.18 -12.17
N ILE A 66 -22.82 1.48 -11.03
CA ILE A 66 -23.40 0.14 -10.94
C ILE A 66 -24.77 0.12 -10.26
N ASP A 67 -25.32 1.28 -9.91
CA ASP A 67 -26.64 1.38 -9.26
C ASP A 67 -27.79 0.97 -10.20
N SER A 68 -27.56 0.98 -11.52
CA SER A 68 -28.49 0.46 -12.53
C SER A 68 -28.46 -1.06 -12.67
N LEU A 69 -27.45 -1.74 -12.11
CA LEU A 69 -27.32 -3.20 -12.19
C LEU A 69 -28.11 -3.89 -11.08
N PRO A 70 -28.63 -5.11 -11.33
CA PRO A 70 -29.18 -5.96 -10.28
C PRO A 70 -28.15 -6.20 -9.15
N ASP A 71 -28.62 -6.34 -7.91
CA ASP A 71 -27.75 -6.44 -6.71
C ASP A 71 -26.66 -7.52 -6.82
N GLY A 72 -26.96 -8.66 -7.47
CA GLY A 72 -25.98 -9.71 -7.73
C GLY A 72 -24.78 -9.23 -8.56
N PHE A 73 -25.04 -8.59 -9.70
CA PHE A 73 -23.99 -8.04 -10.57
C PHE A 73 -23.27 -6.86 -9.92
N SER A 74 -23.99 -6.02 -9.18
CA SER A 74 -23.41 -4.90 -8.44
C SER A 74 -22.36 -5.39 -7.42
N ASN A 75 -22.70 -6.42 -6.64
CA ASN A 75 -21.78 -7.02 -5.66
C ASN A 75 -20.60 -7.72 -6.33
N ALA A 76 -20.85 -8.52 -7.38
CA ALA A 76 -19.80 -9.19 -8.14
C ALA A 76 -18.82 -8.19 -8.79
N PHE A 77 -19.34 -7.06 -9.28
CA PHE A 77 -18.52 -6.01 -9.85
C PHE A 77 -17.61 -5.34 -8.82
N MET A 78 -18.13 -5.11 -7.61
CA MET A 78 -17.33 -4.55 -6.52
C MET A 78 -16.16 -5.47 -6.18
N ASP A 79 -16.40 -6.77 -6.04
CA ASP A 79 -15.36 -7.77 -5.79
C ASP A 79 -14.35 -7.85 -6.95
N ALA A 80 -14.83 -7.87 -8.20
CA ALA A 80 -13.98 -7.83 -9.40
C ALA A 80 -13.07 -6.59 -9.42
N ASN A 81 -13.62 -5.41 -9.12
CA ASN A 81 -12.87 -4.16 -9.07
C ASN A 81 -11.80 -4.16 -7.96
N GLU A 82 -12.02 -4.89 -6.85
CA GLU A 82 -10.99 -5.09 -5.83
C GLU A 82 -9.87 -6.01 -6.32
N LEU A 83 -10.19 -7.12 -6.99
CA LEU A 83 -9.22 -8.04 -7.58
C LEU A 83 -8.35 -7.37 -8.65
N ILE A 84 -8.95 -6.65 -9.61
CA ILE A 84 -8.24 -5.82 -10.60
C ILE A 84 -7.39 -4.77 -9.87
N GLY A 85 -7.93 -4.22 -8.80
CA GLY A 85 -7.24 -3.30 -7.92
C GLY A 85 -5.90 -3.80 -7.40
N LEU A 86 -5.82 -5.09 -7.09
CA LEU A 86 -4.66 -5.76 -6.50
C LEU A 86 -3.66 -6.31 -7.53
N SER A 87 -4.04 -6.35 -8.81
CA SER A 87 -3.17 -6.84 -9.88
C SER A 87 -1.95 -5.94 -10.11
N SER A 88 -0.91 -6.47 -10.78
CA SER A 88 0.26 -5.70 -11.23
C SER A 88 -0.03 -4.81 -12.43
N MET A 89 -1.26 -4.76 -12.95
CA MET A 89 -1.62 -3.97 -14.12
C MET A 89 -1.29 -2.48 -13.96
N THR A 90 -1.07 -1.81 -15.09
CA THR A 90 -0.97 -0.35 -15.12
C THR A 90 -2.33 0.28 -14.82
N ARG A 91 -2.34 1.58 -14.45
CA ARG A 91 -3.59 2.30 -14.18
C ARG A 91 -4.54 2.25 -15.38
N THR A 92 -4.02 2.42 -16.59
CA THR A 92 -4.80 2.39 -17.82
C THR A 92 -5.42 1.00 -18.05
N MET A 93 -4.62 -0.06 -17.94
CA MET A 93 -5.13 -1.43 -18.11
C MET A 93 -6.17 -1.78 -17.04
N LYS A 94 -5.98 -1.36 -15.78
CA LYS A 94 -7.01 -1.53 -14.74
C LYS A 94 -8.33 -0.86 -15.13
N GLN A 95 -8.27 0.37 -15.64
CA GLN A 95 -9.47 1.09 -16.08
C GLN A 95 -10.17 0.41 -17.25
N GLU A 96 -9.41 -0.07 -18.23
CA GLU A 96 -9.92 -0.81 -19.40
C GLU A 96 -10.55 -2.14 -18.98
N THR A 97 -9.85 -2.95 -18.18
CA THR A 97 -10.38 -4.23 -17.68
C THR A 97 -11.63 -4.02 -16.82
N THR A 98 -11.63 -3.02 -15.94
CA THR A 98 -12.81 -2.68 -15.13
C THR A 98 -13.99 -2.22 -16.00
N ALA A 99 -13.75 -1.45 -17.08
CA ALA A 99 -14.80 -1.04 -18.01
C ALA A 99 -15.37 -2.23 -18.78
N MET A 100 -14.49 -3.11 -19.29
CA MET A 100 -14.89 -4.32 -20.02
C MET A 100 -15.76 -5.25 -19.18
N ILE A 101 -15.38 -5.49 -17.91
CA ILE A 101 -16.20 -6.33 -17.02
C ILE A 101 -17.55 -5.69 -16.72
N LEU A 102 -17.59 -4.36 -16.58
CA LEU A 102 -18.85 -3.65 -16.38
C LEU A 102 -19.77 -3.87 -17.58
N GLU A 103 -19.26 -3.70 -18.80
CA GLU A 103 -20.01 -3.93 -20.04
C GLU A 103 -20.52 -5.37 -20.15
N ILE A 104 -19.70 -6.37 -19.78
CA ILE A 104 -20.12 -7.77 -19.77
C ILE A 104 -21.30 -7.98 -18.81
N PHE A 105 -21.23 -7.41 -17.61
CA PHE A 105 -22.31 -7.51 -16.61
C PHE A 105 -23.57 -6.74 -17.02
N GLU A 106 -23.43 -5.56 -17.62
CA GLU A 106 -24.56 -4.80 -18.18
C GLU A 106 -25.26 -5.58 -19.30
N HIS A 107 -24.50 -6.16 -20.23
CA HIS A 107 -25.05 -6.98 -21.30
C HIS A 107 -25.73 -8.25 -20.78
N ALA A 108 -25.14 -8.92 -19.79
CA ALA A 108 -25.74 -10.10 -19.17
C ALA A 108 -27.04 -9.76 -18.42
N ALA A 109 -27.08 -8.63 -17.71
CA ALA A 109 -28.26 -8.16 -17.03
C ALA A 109 -29.40 -7.85 -18.01
N LEU A 110 -29.10 -7.24 -19.18
CA LEU A 110 -30.08 -7.02 -20.25
C LEU A 110 -30.64 -8.34 -20.82
N GLN A 111 -29.85 -9.42 -20.78
CA GLN A 111 -30.26 -10.76 -21.20
C GLN A 111 -30.96 -11.57 -20.09
N ASN A 112 -31.22 -10.97 -18.92
CA ASN A 112 -31.75 -11.65 -17.73
C ASN A 112 -30.92 -12.88 -17.28
N ARG A 113 -29.62 -12.89 -17.59
CA ARG A 113 -28.71 -13.93 -17.10
C ARG A 113 -28.32 -13.66 -15.65
N THR A 114 -28.01 -14.71 -14.91
CA THR A 114 -27.49 -14.58 -13.54
C THR A 114 -25.97 -14.38 -13.54
N VAL A 115 -25.41 -13.89 -12.43
CA VAL A 115 -23.93 -13.77 -12.28
C VAL A 115 -23.28 -15.13 -12.46
N GLU A 116 -23.86 -16.18 -11.84
CA GLU A 116 -23.34 -17.55 -11.91
C GLU A 116 -23.30 -18.07 -13.34
N GLU A 117 -24.29 -17.77 -14.17
CA GLU A 117 -24.29 -18.14 -15.59
C GLU A 117 -23.21 -17.41 -16.41
N VAL A 118 -22.80 -16.22 -15.98
CA VAL A 118 -21.78 -15.42 -16.69
C VAL A 118 -20.38 -15.85 -16.25
N THR A 119 -20.19 -16.08 -14.96
CA THR A 119 -18.89 -16.44 -14.38
C THR A 119 -18.67 -17.96 -14.31
N GLY A 120 -19.64 -18.77 -14.73
CA GLY A 120 -19.58 -20.23 -14.59
C GLY A 120 -19.64 -20.71 -13.14
N GLY A 121 -20.24 -19.91 -12.25
CA GLY A 121 -20.30 -20.17 -10.80
C GLY A 121 -19.01 -19.79 -10.04
N ASP A 122 -17.95 -19.38 -10.74
CA ASP A 122 -16.67 -19.02 -10.14
C ASP A 122 -16.19 -17.65 -10.63
N LEU A 123 -16.55 -16.60 -9.90
CA LEU A 123 -16.10 -15.23 -10.18
C LEU A 123 -14.58 -15.10 -10.08
N GLU A 124 -13.91 -15.91 -9.24
CA GLU A 124 -12.45 -15.84 -9.08
C GLU A 124 -11.75 -16.33 -10.34
N SER A 125 -12.07 -17.56 -10.80
CA SER A 125 -11.46 -18.11 -12.02
C SER A 125 -11.74 -17.22 -13.22
N PHE A 126 -12.99 -16.72 -13.33
CA PHE A 126 -13.36 -15.75 -14.36
C PHE A 126 -12.45 -14.52 -14.32
N MET A 127 -12.26 -13.92 -13.13
CA MET A 127 -11.43 -12.73 -12.96
C MET A 127 -9.94 -13.01 -13.16
N GLU A 128 -9.44 -14.18 -12.77
CA GLU A 128 -8.04 -14.57 -12.95
C GLU A 128 -7.69 -14.71 -14.42
N ASP A 129 -8.62 -15.16 -15.26
CA ASP A 129 -8.44 -15.21 -16.72
C ASP A 129 -8.28 -13.80 -17.31
N PHE A 130 -9.14 -12.84 -16.95
CA PHE A 130 -8.98 -11.44 -17.37
C PHE A 130 -7.68 -10.83 -16.83
N ILE A 131 -7.34 -11.13 -15.58
CA ILE A 131 -6.14 -10.58 -14.94
C ILE A 131 -4.88 -11.11 -15.63
N THR A 132 -4.85 -12.40 -15.91
CA THR A 132 -3.72 -13.09 -16.56
C THR A 132 -3.60 -12.64 -18.01
N ALA A 133 -4.71 -12.59 -18.76
CA ALA A 133 -4.74 -12.13 -20.15
C ALA A 133 -4.21 -10.69 -20.30
N ALA A 134 -4.47 -9.83 -19.31
CA ALA A 134 -3.94 -8.46 -19.27
C ALA A 134 -2.59 -8.34 -18.52
N GLY A 135 -1.86 -9.43 -18.29
CA GLY A 135 -0.51 -9.40 -17.70
C GLY A 135 -0.49 -8.82 -16.28
N GLY A 136 -1.48 -9.18 -15.48
CA GLY A 136 -1.74 -8.61 -14.17
C GLY A 136 -1.37 -9.50 -12.99
N ASP A 137 -0.92 -10.75 -13.19
CA ASP A 137 -0.52 -11.61 -12.08
C ASP A 137 0.92 -11.30 -11.65
N PRO A 138 1.18 -10.83 -10.42
CA PRO A 138 2.49 -10.29 -10.08
C PRO A 138 3.53 -11.40 -9.83
N ILE A 139 4.50 -11.57 -10.73
CA ILE A 139 5.65 -12.49 -10.61
C ILE A 139 6.56 -12.05 -9.44
N PRO A 140 7.29 -12.96 -8.75
CA PRO A 140 8.22 -12.60 -7.66
C PRO A 140 9.17 -11.43 -7.97
N LEU A 141 9.63 -11.30 -9.23
CA LEU A 141 10.44 -10.18 -9.69
C LEU A 141 9.72 -8.83 -9.53
N TYR A 142 8.41 -8.76 -9.81
CA TYR A 142 7.60 -7.56 -9.61
C TYR A 142 7.56 -7.17 -8.13
N TRP A 143 7.34 -8.14 -7.24
CA TRP A 143 7.27 -7.91 -5.80
C TRP A 143 8.60 -7.40 -5.26
N PHE A 144 9.69 -8.08 -5.62
CA PHE A 144 11.04 -7.67 -5.23
C PHE A 144 11.37 -6.26 -5.72
N SER A 145 11.07 -5.97 -6.99
CA SER A 145 11.34 -4.65 -7.59
C SER A 145 10.49 -3.56 -6.93
N TYR A 146 9.22 -3.84 -6.62
CA TYR A 146 8.34 -2.88 -5.95
C TYR A 146 8.75 -2.64 -4.49
N SER A 147 9.08 -3.70 -3.74
CA SER A 147 9.64 -3.57 -2.38
C SER A 147 10.94 -2.77 -2.38
N SER A 148 11.83 -3.04 -3.33
CA SER A 148 13.08 -2.28 -3.51
C SER A 148 12.82 -0.82 -3.83
N LEU A 149 11.85 -0.54 -4.71
CA LEU A 149 11.42 0.80 -5.06
C LEU A 149 10.91 1.57 -3.83
N LEU A 150 10.06 0.94 -3.02
CA LEU A 150 9.53 1.53 -1.79
C LEU A 150 10.64 1.81 -0.78
N PHE A 151 11.55 0.85 -0.57
CA PHE A 151 12.65 0.98 0.37
C PHE A 151 13.61 2.10 -0.04
N VAL A 152 14.10 2.08 -1.29
CA VAL A 152 15.03 3.10 -1.80
C VAL A 152 14.35 4.46 -1.88
N GLY A 153 13.10 4.52 -2.34
CA GLY A 153 12.32 5.75 -2.37
C GLY A 153 12.16 6.38 -0.99
N TYR A 154 11.90 5.56 0.03
CA TYR A 154 11.85 6.02 1.41
C TYR A 154 13.21 6.58 1.87
N LEU A 155 14.31 5.84 1.67
CA LEU A 155 15.65 6.29 2.06
C LEU A 155 16.03 7.62 1.41
N LEU A 156 15.71 7.80 0.13
CA LEU A 156 15.94 9.06 -0.59
C LEU A 156 15.12 10.20 0.04
N MET A 157 13.83 9.97 0.32
CA MET A 157 12.95 10.99 0.89
C MET A 157 13.39 11.42 2.30
N ILE A 158 13.76 10.48 3.18
CA ILE A 158 14.22 10.83 4.52
C ILE A 158 15.58 11.54 4.50
N LYS A 159 16.48 11.15 3.60
CA LYS A 159 17.76 11.85 3.40
C LYS A 159 17.52 13.30 2.94
N ILE A 160 16.66 13.50 1.94
CA ILE A 160 16.26 14.84 1.47
C ILE A 160 15.66 15.64 2.62
N TYR A 161 14.74 15.05 3.40
CA TYR A 161 14.13 15.71 4.55
C TYR A 161 15.17 16.18 5.58
N LYS A 162 16.12 15.31 5.97
CA LYS A 162 17.18 15.67 6.92
C LYS A 162 18.03 16.83 6.39
N VAL A 163 18.42 16.80 5.11
CA VAL A 163 19.20 17.88 4.48
C VAL A 163 18.41 19.19 4.42
N VAL A 164 17.14 19.16 4.00
CA VAL A 164 16.27 20.35 3.92
C VAL A 164 16.06 20.99 5.28
N ARG A 165 15.92 20.18 6.34
CA ARG A 165 15.68 20.65 7.72
C ARG A 165 16.80 21.54 8.24
N VAL A 166 18.05 21.32 7.81
CA VAL A 166 19.22 22.10 8.26
C VAL A 166 19.32 23.47 7.55
N GLY A 167 18.37 23.79 6.66
CA GLY A 167 18.14 25.15 6.17
C GLY A 167 19.05 25.60 5.03
N ASN A 168 20.02 24.78 4.60
CA ASN A 168 20.85 25.03 3.44
C ASN A 168 21.06 23.72 2.65
N PHE A 169 20.68 23.71 1.37
CA PHE A 169 21.10 22.66 0.44
C PHE A 169 22.60 22.81 0.15
N SER A 170 23.44 22.36 1.09
CA SER A 170 24.89 22.29 0.90
C SER A 170 25.32 20.83 0.71
N MET A 171 26.35 20.62 -0.09
CA MET A 171 26.88 19.28 -0.33
C MET A 171 27.55 18.69 0.90
N ASP A 172 27.96 19.53 1.85
CA ASP A 172 28.53 19.10 3.12
C ASP A 172 27.44 18.55 4.04
N HIS A 173 26.25 19.16 4.08
CA HIS A 173 25.10 18.62 4.81
C HIS A 173 24.63 17.27 4.26
N PHE A 174 24.75 17.05 2.95
CA PHE A 174 24.44 15.76 2.35
C PHE A 174 25.36 14.63 2.84
N LYS A 175 26.63 14.95 3.15
CA LYS A 175 27.62 14.00 3.66
C LYS A 175 27.50 13.78 5.16
N THR A 176 27.13 14.80 5.93
CA THR A 176 27.09 14.72 7.40
C THR A 176 25.77 14.15 7.95
N GLU A 177 24.67 14.26 7.21
CA GLU A 177 23.37 13.76 7.67
C GLU A 177 23.25 12.24 7.49
N THR A 178 23.49 11.47 8.54
CA THR A 178 23.36 9.99 8.51
C THR A 178 21.93 9.54 8.77
N LEU A 179 21.60 8.30 8.38
CA LEU A 179 20.36 7.63 8.78
C LEU A 179 20.64 6.68 9.92
N ASP A 180 19.66 6.41 10.77
CA ASP A 180 19.87 5.50 11.90
C ASP A 180 19.65 4.05 11.45
N VAL A 181 20.45 3.12 11.95
CA VAL A 181 20.32 1.68 11.62
C VAL A 181 18.91 1.20 11.94
N GLY A 182 18.35 1.59 13.09
CA GLY A 182 17.00 1.19 13.51
C GLY A 182 15.90 1.68 12.55
N ILE A 183 15.98 2.92 12.09
CA ILE A 183 15.05 3.45 11.08
C ILE A 183 15.20 2.65 9.79
N THR A 184 16.42 2.51 9.27
CA THR A 184 16.70 1.79 8.02
C THR A 184 16.18 0.36 8.06
N LEU A 185 16.46 -0.38 9.14
CA LEU A 185 16.01 -1.76 9.33
C LEU A 185 14.48 -1.85 9.40
N THR A 186 13.83 -0.93 10.08
CA THR A 186 12.36 -0.92 10.18
C THR A 186 11.71 -0.75 8.83
N TYR A 187 12.21 0.16 8.00
CA TYR A 187 11.68 0.36 6.66
C TYR A 187 12.02 -0.80 5.72
N ALA A 188 13.17 -1.48 5.91
CA ALA A 188 13.46 -2.71 5.21
C ALA A 188 12.44 -3.81 5.56
N LEU A 189 12.11 -3.99 6.85
CA LEU A 189 11.08 -4.93 7.27
C LEU A 189 9.71 -4.56 6.67
N ILE A 190 9.33 -3.28 6.71
CA ILE A 190 8.07 -2.81 6.10
C ILE A 190 8.03 -3.15 4.61
N ALA A 191 9.09 -2.83 3.87
CA ALA A 191 9.12 -3.01 2.43
C ALA A 191 9.20 -4.48 1.98
N TYR A 192 10.01 -5.31 2.65
CA TYR A 192 10.30 -6.68 2.19
C TYR A 192 9.53 -7.79 2.92
N LEU A 193 8.98 -7.52 4.11
CA LEU A 193 8.20 -8.49 4.87
C LEU A 193 6.71 -8.10 4.88
N PHE A 194 6.40 -6.90 5.36
CA PHE A 194 5.01 -6.51 5.63
C PHE A 194 4.24 -6.14 4.37
N PHE A 195 4.87 -5.46 3.40
CA PHE A 195 4.20 -5.14 2.14
C PHE A 195 3.80 -6.41 1.35
N PRO A 196 4.71 -7.39 1.13
CA PRO A 196 4.31 -8.68 0.55
C PRO A 196 3.19 -9.36 1.35
N TRP A 197 3.31 -9.42 2.67
CA TRP A 197 2.30 -10.04 3.51
C TRP A 197 0.93 -9.37 3.37
N LEU A 198 0.89 -8.03 3.34
CA LEU A 198 -0.32 -7.25 3.10
C LEU A 198 -0.97 -7.63 1.77
N MET A 199 -0.18 -7.70 0.69
CA MET A 199 -0.69 -8.06 -0.64
C MET A 199 -1.27 -9.48 -0.65
N ILE A 200 -0.62 -10.44 0.03
CA ILE A 200 -1.11 -11.82 0.16
C ILE A 200 -2.44 -11.84 0.93
N VAL A 201 -2.51 -11.16 2.08
CA VAL A 201 -3.73 -11.11 2.90
C VAL A 201 -4.86 -10.43 2.15
N MET A 202 -4.58 -9.36 1.40
CA MET A 202 -5.59 -8.70 0.56
C MET A 202 -6.09 -9.60 -0.56
N LYS A 203 -5.19 -10.27 -1.30
CA LYS A 203 -5.58 -11.20 -2.36
C LYS A 203 -6.44 -12.31 -1.77
N LYS A 204 -6.03 -12.88 -0.63
CA LYS A 204 -6.78 -13.93 0.08
C LYS A 204 -8.15 -13.44 0.59
N ALA A 205 -8.21 -12.25 1.19
CA ALA A 205 -9.46 -11.70 1.70
C ALA A 205 -10.47 -11.37 0.58
N ALA A 206 -9.97 -10.92 -0.58
CA ALA A 206 -10.79 -10.72 -1.77
C ALA A 206 -11.30 -12.06 -2.33
N ARG A 207 -10.42 -13.06 -2.46
CA ARG A 207 -10.75 -14.42 -2.93
C ARG A 207 -11.80 -15.10 -2.06
N GLU A 208 -11.57 -15.16 -0.75
CA GLU A 208 -12.47 -15.82 0.20
C GLU A 208 -13.63 -14.93 0.67
N GLN A 209 -13.80 -13.75 0.06
CA GLN A 209 -14.83 -12.77 0.41
C GLN A 209 -15.02 -12.59 1.93
N TRP A 210 -13.93 -12.33 2.66
CA TRP A 210 -13.96 -12.25 4.13
C TRP A 210 -14.98 -11.23 4.68
N GLN A 211 -15.98 -11.74 5.40
CA GLN A 211 -17.00 -10.93 6.07
C GLN A 211 -16.86 -10.92 7.59
N GLY A 212 -17.49 -9.93 8.24
CA GLY A 212 -17.57 -9.82 9.70
C GLY A 212 -16.21 -9.72 10.38
N LEU A 213 -16.02 -10.49 11.46
CA LEU A 213 -14.77 -10.51 12.24
C LEU A 213 -13.57 -10.99 11.40
N LYS A 214 -13.76 -11.86 10.40
CA LYS A 214 -12.65 -12.31 9.54
C LYS A 214 -12.02 -11.15 8.77
N ARG A 215 -12.78 -10.09 8.47
CA ARG A 215 -12.27 -8.90 7.79
C ARG A 215 -11.25 -8.11 8.62
N LEU A 216 -11.28 -8.23 9.95
CA LEU A 216 -10.31 -7.55 10.83
C LEU A 216 -8.88 -8.06 10.63
N TYR A 217 -8.69 -9.29 10.16
CA TYR A 217 -7.36 -9.84 9.86
C TYR A 217 -6.62 -9.04 8.79
N ILE A 218 -7.31 -8.28 7.95
CA ILE A 218 -6.71 -7.36 6.96
C ILE A 218 -5.93 -6.23 7.64
N LEU A 219 -6.26 -5.89 8.89
CA LEU A 219 -5.57 -4.86 9.67
C LEU A 219 -4.30 -5.39 10.34
N PHE A 220 -4.16 -6.71 10.50
CA PHE A 220 -3.05 -7.32 11.21
C PHE A 220 -1.67 -6.98 10.62
N PRO A 221 -1.46 -6.97 9.28
CA PRO A 221 -0.20 -6.55 8.67
C PRO A 221 0.20 -5.09 8.98
N PHE A 222 -0.72 -4.25 9.46
CA PHE A 222 -0.43 -2.87 9.88
C PHE A 222 -0.16 -2.74 11.37
N ILE A 223 -0.84 -3.54 12.20
CA ILE A 223 -0.64 -3.54 13.66
C ILE A 223 0.79 -3.95 14.00
N VAL A 224 1.34 -4.95 13.29
CA VAL A 224 2.68 -5.47 13.62
C VAL A 224 3.78 -4.43 13.38
N PRO A 225 3.90 -3.75 12.21
CA PRO A 225 4.87 -2.66 12.03
C PRO A 225 4.72 -1.53 13.04
N ILE A 226 3.48 -1.13 13.36
CA ILE A 226 3.19 -0.09 14.34
C ILE A 226 3.70 -0.52 15.72
N GLY A 227 3.39 -1.75 16.14
CA GLY A 227 3.89 -2.32 17.39
C GLY A 227 5.41 -2.45 17.41
N LEU A 228 6.03 -2.82 16.29
CA LEU A 228 7.48 -2.93 16.16
C LEU A 228 8.16 -1.57 16.29
N LEU A 229 7.60 -0.52 15.68
CA LEU A 229 8.05 0.87 15.86
C LEU A 229 7.90 1.34 17.31
N SER A 230 6.76 1.06 17.95
CA SER A 230 6.54 1.39 19.36
C SER A 230 7.49 0.65 20.29
N LEU A 231 7.78 -0.63 20.02
CA LEU A 231 8.76 -1.41 20.76
C LEU A 231 10.17 -0.85 20.59
N LEU A 232 10.57 -0.48 19.36
CA LEU A 232 11.87 0.13 19.09
C LEU A 232 12.08 1.44 19.88
N ILE A 233 11.04 2.26 19.99
CA ILE A 233 11.08 3.50 20.79
C ILE A 233 11.13 3.20 22.29
N GLY A 234 10.50 2.10 22.73
CA GLY A 234 10.48 1.67 24.13
C GLY A 234 11.66 0.78 24.56
N VAL A 235 12.69 0.59 23.74
CA VAL A 235 13.85 -0.25 24.09
C VAL A 235 14.67 0.43 25.19
N ASN A 236 14.63 -0.16 26.39
CA ASN A 236 15.47 0.23 27.53
C ASN A 236 16.78 -0.57 27.65
N ASN A 237 17.03 -1.53 26.75
CA ASN A 237 18.27 -2.30 26.72
C ASN A 237 19.37 -1.49 26.03
N GLU A 238 20.39 -1.07 26.79
CA GLU A 238 21.50 -0.22 26.29
C GLU A 238 22.26 -0.82 25.09
N PRO A 239 22.68 -2.11 25.11
CA PRO A 239 23.32 -2.71 23.93
C PRO A 239 22.46 -2.63 22.67
N LEU A 240 21.17 -2.95 22.76
CA LEU A 240 20.27 -2.93 21.60
C LEU A 240 20.00 -1.51 21.12
N ARG A 241 19.78 -0.57 22.05
CA ARG A 241 19.57 0.85 21.72
C ARG A 241 20.81 1.44 21.05
N SER A 242 22.00 1.18 21.60
CA SER A 242 23.25 1.71 21.03
C SER A 242 23.51 1.17 19.62
N PHE A 243 23.08 -0.06 19.31
CA PHE A 243 23.14 -0.62 17.95
C PHE A 243 22.11 0.05 17.01
N LEU A 244 20.88 0.26 17.46
CA LEU A 244 19.82 0.86 16.65
C LEU A 244 20.09 2.34 16.33
N ASP A 245 20.69 3.05 17.27
CA ASP A 245 21.05 4.47 17.15
C ASP A 245 22.37 4.68 16.38
N GLN A 246 23.03 3.61 15.89
CA GLN A 246 24.26 3.77 15.12
C GLN A 246 24.00 4.55 13.83
N PRO A 247 24.85 5.55 13.53
CA PRO A 247 24.76 6.28 12.27
C PRO A 247 25.17 5.35 11.12
N LEU A 248 24.23 5.14 10.21
CA LEU A 248 24.44 4.48 8.94
C LEU A 248 24.58 5.53 7.85
N ASP A 249 25.74 5.52 7.20
CA ASP A 249 26.05 6.49 6.15
C ASP A 249 25.43 6.07 4.80
N VAL A 250 24.10 6.10 4.75
CA VAL A 250 23.35 5.88 3.53
C VAL A 250 23.42 7.16 2.69
N PHE A 251 23.92 7.03 1.46
CA PHE A 251 24.14 8.15 0.55
C PHE A 251 25.10 9.22 1.10
N GLY A 252 26.15 8.81 1.83
CA GLY A 252 27.21 9.69 2.34
C GLY A 252 28.04 10.43 1.30
N SER A 253 27.78 10.16 0.02
CA SER A 253 28.38 10.88 -1.09
C SER A 253 27.33 11.22 -2.16
N PRO A 254 27.58 12.27 -2.96
CA PRO A 254 26.77 12.57 -4.14
C PRO A 254 26.60 11.38 -5.07
N TYR A 255 27.67 10.59 -5.24
CA TYR A 255 27.65 9.36 -6.04
C TYR A 255 26.73 8.31 -5.44
N GLY A 256 26.73 8.14 -4.12
CA GLY A 256 25.79 7.26 -3.43
C GLY A 256 24.34 7.66 -3.69
N PHE A 257 24.02 8.95 -3.61
CA PHE A 257 22.68 9.45 -3.90
C PHE A 257 22.26 9.22 -5.36
N VAL A 258 23.14 9.51 -6.33
CA VAL A 258 22.91 9.22 -7.74
C VAL A 258 22.71 7.72 -7.98
N MET A 259 23.50 6.87 -7.33
CA MET A 259 23.33 5.42 -7.37
C MET A 259 21.97 5.01 -6.79
N GLY A 260 21.51 5.64 -5.72
CA GLY A 260 20.15 5.46 -5.19
C GLY A 260 19.06 5.78 -6.23
N ILE A 261 19.18 6.89 -6.94
CA ILE A 261 18.27 7.26 -8.04
C ILE A 261 18.34 6.24 -9.18
N LEU A 262 19.55 5.79 -9.56
CA LEU A 262 19.71 4.79 -10.61
C LEU A 262 19.09 3.44 -10.23
N VAL A 263 19.25 3.00 -8.98
CA VAL A 263 18.59 1.79 -8.45
C VAL A 263 17.08 1.98 -8.45
N PHE A 264 16.58 3.14 -8.03
CA PHE A 264 15.15 3.47 -8.07
C PHE A 264 14.60 3.36 -9.51
N MET A 265 15.29 3.95 -10.48
CA MET A 265 14.92 3.86 -11.90
C MET A 265 15.03 2.42 -12.43
N ALA A 266 16.06 1.68 -12.06
CA ALA A 266 16.23 0.27 -12.42
C ALA A 266 15.07 -0.59 -11.88
N CYS A 267 14.58 -0.32 -10.67
CA CYS A 267 13.40 -1.01 -10.11
C CYS A 267 12.15 -0.74 -10.96
N ILE A 268 11.92 0.51 -11.40
CA ILE A 268 10.80 0.85 -12.31
C ILE A 268 10.93 0.08 -13.63
N LEU A 269 12.13 0.04 -14.20
CA LEU A 269 12.38 -0.70 -15.44
C LEU A 269 12.17 -2.20 -15.27
N LEU A 270 12.62 -2.80 -14.16
CA LEU A 270 12.42 -4.20 -13.84
C LEU A 270 10.94 -4.55 -13.63
N MET A 271 10.16 -3.68 -12.97
CA MET A 271 8.71 -3.85 -12.86
C MET A 271 8.02 -3.80 -14.22
N ASN A 272 8.45 -2.88 -15.10
CA ASN A 272 7.90 -2.80 -16.45
C ASN A 272 8.29 -4.02 -17.30
N TYR A 273 9.52 -4.51 -17.15
CA TYR A 273 10.00 -5.71 -17.80
C TYR A 273 9.25 -6.96 -17.31
N SER A 274 9.05 -7.11 -16.00
CA SER A 274 8.32 -8.25 -15.44
C SER A 274 6.89 -8.31 -15.96
N ARG A 275 6.22 -7.17 -16.10
CA ARG A 275 4.89 -7.06 -16.73
C ARG A 275 4.91 -7.46 -18.19
N ARG A 276 5.85 -6.95 -18.99
CA ARG A 276 5.96 -7.30 -20.42
C ARG A 276 6.23 -8.79 -20.65
N LYS A 277 6.98 -9.42 -19.75
CA LYS A 277 7.23 -10.86 -19.82
C LYS A 277 5.96 -11.69 -19.57
N GLN A 278 4.97 -11.16 -18.87
CA GLN A 278 3.70 -11.85 -18.62
C GLN A 278 2.75 -11.83 -19.82
N LEU A 279 2.94 -10.85 -20.72
CA LEU A 279 2.13 -10.71 -21.94
C LEU A 279 2.66 -11.55 -23.11
N LYS A 280 3.79 -12.26 -22.93
CA LYS A 280 4.43 -13.11 -23.94
C LYS A 280 4.37 -14.56 -23.52
#